data_AF-A0AAN6JE97-F1
#
_entry.id   AF-A0AAN6JE97-F1
#
_cell.length_a   1.000
_cell.length_b   1.000
_cell.length_c   1.000
_cell.angle_alpha   90.00
_cell.angle_beta   90.00
_cell.angle_gamma   90.00
#
_symmetry.space_group_name_H-M   'P 1'
#
loop_
_entity.id
_entity.type
_entity.pdbx_description
1 polymer ?
#
loop_
_entity_poly.entity_id
_entity_poly.type
_entity_poly.pdbx_seq_one_letter_code
_entity_poly.pdbx_strand_id
1 'polypeptide(L)'
;SSPTMGTISPPPSKRRKLGDHPASPSQLSPSILSIFSHNVNGIAPYLQLSIKTFFQPSQGNQAANSEPQASLRDFLRRHGFPCMLFLQEVKINPDDRATIRGLEKAVASSSTTGSELDYVLHVCLPSDKHNARGFGRKMYGVASIIRKDWYQTHVERVRPVSWDAEGRFLVIETKAIGPKPLAIFNIYAVNGTELPYKNVDGAVVGTRHDRKLHVQSRLQAECRALEADGFGVILAGDMNIARTALDGHPNLRVFPHQHCVNRADFEARFFANAAIPEATDAVVSSTAGQPSVQVTGGLAMVDTYRKLHPTTRGYTYYPRGRIFGESCDRVDMIIVSKSLGAYVSEAGILETAAERGPSDHVPLFARFDFSGSGTEGDVTASRNDSD
;
A
#
# COMPACT_ATOMS: atom_id res chain seq x y z
N SER A 1 30.78 31.50 -51.93
CA SER A 1 29.37 31.45 -51.54
C SER A 1 29.16 30.18 -50.72
N SER A 2 28.80 30.36 -49.47
CA SER A 2 28.86 29.40 -48.37
C SER A 2 28.01 28.14 -48.55
N PRO A 3 28.48 26.95 -48.10
CA PRO A 3 27.62 25.88 -47.63
C PRO A 3 27.29 26.06 -46.13
N THR A 4 26.07 25.65 -45.80
CA THR A 4 25.34 25.86 -44.55
C THR A 4 25.89 25.08 -43.36
N MET A 5 25.81 25.73 -42.19
CA MET A 5 26.22 25.28 -40.87
C MET A 5 25.52 23.99 -40.42
N GLY A 6 26.29 23.07 -39.87
CA GLY A 6 25.80 22.04 -38.95
C GLY A 6 25.53 22.64 -37.57
N THR A 7 24.37 22.33 -36.99
CA THR A 7 24.04 22.66 -35.61
C THR A 7 24.41 21.51 -34.69
N ILE A 8 25.36 21.83 -33.81
CA ILE A 8 25.95 21.03 -32.74
C ILE A 8 24.92 20.83 -31.62
N SER A 9 24.65 19.58 -31.24
CA SER A 9 23.89 19.25 -30.02
C SER A 9 24.70 19.60 -28.77
N PRO A 10 24.10 20.18 -27.72
CA PRO A 10 24.81 20.42 -26.47
C PRO A 10 25.12 19.09 -25.75
N PRO A 11 26.24 19.00 -25.02
CA PRO A 11 26.67 17.77 -24.38
C PRO A 11 25.71 17.36 -23.25
N PRO A 12 25.54 16.06 -22.99
CA PRO A 12 24.67 15.58 -21.94
C PRO A 12 25.16 16.05 -20.58
N SER A 13 24.27 16.70 -19.83
CA SER A 13 24.47 17.11 -18.45
C SER A 13 24.99 15.95 -17.62
N LYS A 14 26.14 16.17 -16.96
CA LYS A 14 26.82 15.23 -16.07
C LYS A 14 25.81 14.53 -15.15
N ARG A 15 25.58 13.24 -15.41
CA ARG A 15 24.86 12.33 -14.52
C ARG A 15 25.58 12.31 -13.19
N ARG A 16 24.99 12.96 -12.18
CA ARG A 16 25.48 12.91 -10.79
C ARG A 16 25.37 11.45 -10.36
N LYS A 17 26.50 10.80 -10.13
CA LYS A 17 26.58 9.48 -9.48
C LYS A 17 25.86 9.60 -8.13
N LEU A 18 24.71 8.94 -8.00
CA LEU A 18 24.23 8.49 -6.70
C LEU A 18 25.33 7.58 -6.15
N GLY A 19 25.94 7.98 -5.03
CA GLY A 19 26.94 7.17 -4.37
C GLY A 19 26.29 5.91 -3.83
N ASP A 20 26.71 4.76 -4.33
CA ASP A 20 26.51 3.47 -3.68
C ASP A 20 27.33 3.45 -2.39
N HIS A 21 26.72 3.93 -1.30
CA HIS A 21 27.15 3.54 0.04
C HIS A 21 26.12 2.54 0.55
N PRO A 22 26.47 1.24 0.68
CA PRO A 22 25.62 0.33 1.44
C PRO A 22 25.59 0.85 2.88
N ALA A 23 24.43 1.36 3.30
CA ALA A 23 24.22 1.70 4.70
C ALA A 23 24.50 0.44 5.52
N SER A 24 25.45 0.55 6.46
CA SER A 24 25.66 -0.50 7.45
C SER A 24 24.32 -0.77 8.15
N PRO A 25 23.87 -2.04 8.29
CA PRO A 25 22.59 -2.39 8.89
C PRO A 25 22.35 -1.92 10.33
N SER A 26 23.34 -1.27 10.95
CA SER A 26 23.43 -1.04 12.39
C SER A 26 22.88 0.31 12.90
N GLN A 27 22.31 1.19 12.07
CA GLN A 27 21.77 2.48 12.56
C GLN A 27 20.55 3.00 11.78
N LEU A 28 19.49 2.21 11.63
CA LEU A 28 18.19 2.77 11.21
C LEU A 28 17.43 3.26 12.44
N SER A 29 17.19 4.57 12.52
CA SER A 29 16.54 5.22 13.66
C SER A 29 15.17 4.59 13.96
N PRO A 30 14.82 4.36 15.25
CA PRO A 30 13.49 3.87 15.65
C PRO A 30 12.36 4.85 15.29
N SER A 31 12.70 6.10 14.97
CA SER A 31 11.76 7.14 14.53
C SER A 31 11.42 7.10 13.04
N ILE A 32 11.99 6.16 12.27
CA ILE A 32 11.78 6.06 10.83
C ILE A 32 10.91 4.84 10.50
N LEU A 33 9.87 5.09 9.71
CA LEU A 33 9.01 4.05 9.17
C LEU A 33 9.11 4.04 7.64
N SER A 34 9.55 2.94 7.05
CA SER A 34 9.51 2.72 5.61
C SER A 34 8.56 1.57 5.25
N ILE A 35 7.61 1.86 4.36
CA ILE A 35 6.60 0.92 3.90
C ILE A 35 6.71 0.78 2.40
N PHE A 36 6.84 -0.46 1.94
CA PHE A 36 6.64 -0.84 0.55
C PHE A 36 5.33 -1.63 0.42
N SER A 37 4.63 -1.45 -0.69
CA SER A 37 3.41 -2.18 -0.99
C SER A 37 3.43 -2.68 -2.43
N HIS A 38 3.02 -3.93 -2.65
CA HIS A 38 3.05 -4.58 -3.95
C HIS A 38 1.93 -5.62 -4.10
N ASN A 39 1.01 -5.39 -5.04
CA ASN A 39 0.14 -6.46 -5.49
C ASN A 39 0.96 -7.45 -6.33
N VAL A 40 1.20 -8.65 -5.79
CA VAL A 40 2.06 -9.65 -6.42
C VAL A 40 1.33 -10.54 -7.42
N ASN A 41 0.00 -10.46 -7.47
CA ASN A 41 -0.84 -11.26 -8.35
C ASN A 41 -0.48 -12.76 -8.32
N GLY A 42 -0.39 -13.31 -7.11
CA GLY A 42 -0.03 -14.69 -6.81
C GLY A 42 1.41 -14.82 -6.32
N ILE A 43 1.59 -15.45 -5.15
CA ILE A 43 2.92 -15.53 -4.51
C ILE A 43 3.85 -16.58 -5.13
N ALA A 44 3.30 -17.56 -5.86
CA ALA A 44 4.05 -18.74 -6.31
C ALA A 44 5.37 -18.43 -7.05
N PRO A 45 5.45 -17.44 -7.96
CA PRO A 45 6.71 -17.10 -8.65
C PRO A 45 7.85 -16.68 -7.72
N TYR A 46 7.55 -16.22 -6.51
CA TYR A 46 8.53 -15.78 -5.52
C TYR A 46 9.02 -16.91 -4.60
N LEU A 47 8.36 -18.08 -4.64
CA LEU A 47 8.66 -19.21 -3.76
C LEU A 47 9.32 -20.37 -4.51
N GLN A 48 9.08 -20.49 -5.81
CA GLN A 48 9.59 -21.59 -6.61
C GLN A 48 10.95 -21.23 -7.21
N LEU A 49 11.93 -22.12 -7.05
CA LEU A 49 13.13 -22.13 -7.90
C LEU A 49 12.69 -22.43 -9.33
N SER A 50 13.19 -21.66 -10.30
CA SER A 50 12.86 -21.89 -11.72
C SER A 50 13.17 -23.34 -12.11
N ILE A 51 12.20 -24.06 -12.71
CA ILE A 51 12.42 -25.43 -13.20
C ILE A 51 13.51 -25.45 -14.30
N LYS A 52 13.77 -24.31 -14.97
CA LYS A 52 14.85 -24.20 -15.98
C LYS A 52 16.23 -24.48 -15.40
N THR A 53 16.43 -24.29 -14.10
CA THR A 53 17.71 -24.60 -13.42
C THR A 53 18.00 -26.11 -13.37
N PHE A 54 16.97 -26.97 -13.44
CA PHE A 54 17.13 -28.43 -13.42
C PHE A 54 17.45 -29.04 -14.80
N PHE A 55 17.22 -28.29 -15.89
CA PHE A 55 17.41 -28.77 -17.27
C PHE A 55 18.57 -28.09 -18.00
N GLN A 56 19.42 -27.31 -17.31
CA GLN A 56 20.64 -26.79 -17.92
C GLN A 56 21.71 -27.89 -17.95
N PRO A 57 22.14 -28.37 -19.13
CA PRO A 57 23.29 -29.26 -19.20
C PRO A 57 24.51 -28.52 -18.65
N SER A 58 25.29 -29.21 -17.81
CA SER A 58 26.55 -28.73 -17.25
C SER A 58 27.56 -28.53 -18.39
N GLN A 59 27.48 -27.40 -19.08
CA GLN A 59 28.49 -26.95 -20.03
C GLN A 59 28.87 -25.51 -19.68
N GLY A 60 30.17 -25.31 -19.54
CA GLY A 60 30.77 -24.12 -18.96
C GLY A 60 30.41 -22.81 -19.67
N ASN A 61 30.49 -21.73 -18.89
CA ASN A 61 30.62 -20.35 -19.34
C ASN A 61 29.60 -19.86 -20.38
N GLN A 62 28.31 -19.87 -20.04
CA GLN A 62 27.36 -18.90 -20.59
C GLN A 62 26.66 -18.13 -19.47
N ALA A 63 27.36 -17.13 -18.94
CA ALA A 63 26.77 -16.06 -18.16
C ALA A 63 26.19 -15.00 -19.12
N ALA A 64 25.02 -15.26 -19.70
CA ALA A 64 24.18 -14.24 -20.35
C ALA A 64 22.78 -14.80 -20.61
N ASN A 65 21.74 -14.08 -20.14
CA ASN A 65 20.32 -14.25 -20.46
C ASN A 65 19.44 -15.18 -19.59
N SER A 66 19.82 -15.52 -18.35
CA SER A 66 18.77 -15.91 -17.38
C SER A 66 18.08 -14.66 -16.87
N GLU A 67 16.80 -14.47 -17.20
CA GLU A 67 15.99 -13.42 -16.57
C GLU A 67 16.10 -13.53 -15.05
N PRO A 68 16.32 -12.42 -14.33
CA PRO A 68 16.47 -12.45 -12.88
C PRO A 68 15.23 -13.06 -12.25
N GLN A 69 15.43 -14.10 -11.45
CA GLN A 69 14.35 -14.77 -10.73
C GLN A 69 13.75 -13.80 -9.70
N ALA A 70 12.42 -13.72 -9.65
CA ALA A 70 11.73 -12.92 -8.65
C ALA A 70 12.03 -13.45 -7.24
N SER A 71 12.57 -12.60 -6.37
CA SER A 71 13.04 -12.97 -5.04
C SER A 71 12.66 -11.89 -4.04
N LEU A 72 11.86 -12.27 -3.03
CA LEU A 72 11.47 -11.33 -1.96
C LEU A 72 12.68 -10.91 -1.14
N ARG A 73 13.61 -11.83 -0.85
CA ARG A 73 14.82 -11.49 -0.11
C ARG A 73 15.71 -10.50 -0.85
N ASP A 74 15.88 -10.68 -2.15
CA ASP A 74 16.68 -9.75 -2.96
C ASP A 74 15.98 -8.40 -3.10
N PHE A 75 14.65 -8.37 -3.16
CA PHE A 75 13.89 -7.13 -3.05
C PHE A 75 14.18 -6.42 -1.72
N LEU A 76 14.04 -7.11 -0.59
CA LEU A 76 14.31 -6.55 0.74
C LEU A 76 15.74 -6.02 0.84
N ARG A 77 16.73 -6.76 0.34
CA ARG A 77 18.14 -6.34 0.37
C ARG A 77 18.41 -5.10 -0.48
N ARG A 78 17.92 -5.07 -1.73
CA ARG A 78 18.15 -3.95 -2.66
C ARG A 78 17.49 -2.65 -2.20
N HIS A 79 16.40 -2.75 -1.45
CA HIS A 79 15.67 -1.60 -0.90
C HIS A 79 16.03 -1.30 0.56
N GLY A 80 17.19 -1.78 1.04
CA GLY A 80 17.76 -1.40 2.34
C GLY A 80 17.00 -1.95 3.54
N PHE A 81 16.38 -3.12 3.41
CA PHE A 81 15.62 -3.81 4.45
C PHE A 81 14.54 -2.90 5.09
N PRO A 82 13.47 -2.57 4.34
CA PRO A 82 12.42 -1.68 4.82
C PRO A 82 11.74 -2.22 6.08
N CYS A 83 11.10 -1.34 6.86
CA CYS A 83 10.37 -1.73 8.06
C CYS A 83 9.22 -2.68 7.72
N MET A 84 8.54 -2.44 6.59
CA MET A 84 7.42 -3.26 6.14
C MET A 84 7.43 -3.46 4.62
N LEU A 85 7.08 -4.68 4.20
CA LEU A 85 6.67 -5.01 2.84
C LEU A 85 5.28 -5.63 2.88
N PHE A 86 4.33 -4.97 2.23
CA PHE A 86 2.95 -5.42 2.11
C PHE A 86 2.72 -6.06 0.75
N LEU A 87 2.20 -7.28 0.77
CA LEU A 87 1.85 -8.03 -0.43
C LEU A 87 0.33 -8.19 -0.52
N GLN A 88 -0.22 -7.90 -1.69
CA GLN A 88 -1.63 -8.13 -2.03
C GLN A 88 -1.79 -9.23 -3.08
N GLU A 89 -2.98 -9.82 -3.14
CA GLU A 89 -3.28 -10.98 -3.99
C GLU A 89 -2.27 -12.11 -3.85
N VAL A 90 -1.92 -12.48 -2.62
CA VAL A 90 -0.97 -13.60 -2.41
C VAL A 90 -1.52 -14.93 -2.95
N LYS A 91 -2.85 -15.07 -3.07
CA LYS A 91 -3.57 -16.24 -3.65
C LYS A 91 -3.17 -17.56 -2.99
N ILE A 92 -2.99 -17.53 -1.68
CA ILE A 92 -2.68 -18.71 -0.87
C ILE A 92 -4.01 -19.30 -0.39
N ASN A 93 -4.18 -20.61 -0.56
CA ASN A 93 -5.31 -21.30 0.03
C ASN A 93 -5.15 -21.31 1.58
N PRO A 94 -6.20 -20.98 2.36
CA PRO A 94 -6.12 -20.93 3.83
C PRO A 94 -5.59 -22.18 4.52
N ASP A 95 -5.71 -23.34 3.89
CA ASP A 95 -5.27 -24.65 4.40
C ASP A 95 -3.86 -25.03 3.88
N ASP A 96 -3.29 -24.27 2.95
CA ASP A 96 -1.97 -24.52 2.36
C ASP A 96 -0.84 -23.99 3.25
N ARG A 97 -0.59 -24.73 4.34
CA ARG A 97 0.51 -24.46 5.27
C ARG A 97 1.89 -24.56 4.64
N ALA A 98 2.04 -25.30 3.54
CA ALA A 98 3.32 -25.45 2.86
C ALA A 98 3.71 -24.14 2.16
N THR A 99 2.78 -23.52 1.43
CA THR A 99 3.00 -22.23 0.77
C THR A 99 3.26 -21.12 1.79
N ILE A 100 2.55 -21.09 2.93
CA ILE A 100 2.82 -20.12 4.02
C ILE A 100 4.25 -20.27 4.55
N ARG A 101 4.68 -21.51 4.86
CA ARG A 101 6.08 -21.76 5.29
C ARG A 101 7.10 -21.43 4.20
N GLY A 102 6.75 -21.63 2.93
CA GLY A 102 7.58 -21.20 1.81
C GLY A 102 7.80 -19.69 1.81
N LEU A 103 6.74 -18.92 2.06
CA LEU A 103 6.81 -17.47 2.17
C LEU A 103 7.65 -17.01 3.36
N GLU A 104 7.51 -17.65 4.53
CA GLU A 104 8.37 -17.38 5.69
C GLU A 104 9.84 -17.60 5.35
N LYS A 105 10.17 -18.72 4.69
CA LYS A 105 11.54 -19.01 4.25
C LYS A 105 12.06 -18.02 3.21
N ALA A 106 11.21 -17.53 2.33
CA ALA A 106 11.59 -16.61 1.25
C ALA A 106 11.99 -15.21 1.76
N VAL A 107 11.64 -14.86 3.01
CA VAL A 107 11.99 -13.58 3.64
C VAL A 107 12.97 -13.71 4.80
N ALA A 108 13.18 -14.93 5.31
CA ALA A 108 14.09 -15.21 6.41
C ALA A 108 15.54 -14.83 6.08
N SER A 109 16.29 -14.42 7.11
CA SER A 109 17.73 -14.18 6.99
C SER A 109 18.47 -15.50 6.71
N SER A 110 19.35 -15.49 5.70
CA SER A 110 20.27 -16.60 5.44
C SER A 110 21.60 -16.47 6.21
N SER A 111 21.79 -15.37 6.94
CA SER A 111 23.05 -15.07 7.62
C SER A 111 23.10 -15.72 9.00
N THR A 112 24.06 -16.63 9.19
CA THR A 112 24.43 -17.16 10.51
C THR A 112 25.23 -16.16 11.34
N THR A 113 25.73 -15.09 10.73
CA THR A 113 26.58 -14.07 11.36
C THR A 113 25.80 -12.85 11.87
N GLY A 114 24.47 -12.82 11.67
CA GLY A 114 23.60 -11.73 12.12
C GLY A 114 23.69 -10.45 11.28
N SER A 115 24.39 -10.48 10.14
CA SER A 115 24.59 -9.31 9.27
C SER A 115 23.33 -8.88 8.50
N GLU A 116 22.36 -9.77 8.37
CA GLU A 116 21.15 -9.56 7.57
C GLU A 116 19.91 -9.57 8.47
N LEU A 117 19.03 -8.57 8.30
CA LEU A 117 17.84 -8.37 9.13
C LEU A 117 16.77 -9.41 8.83
N ASP A 118 16.12 -9.92 9.87
CA ASP A 118 15.08 -10.94 9.80
C ASP A 118 13.67 -10.32 9.79
N TYR A 119 12.66 -11.09 9.38
CA TYR A 119 11.28 -10.61 9.24
C TYR A 119 10.26 -11.55 9.88
N VAL A 120 9.17 -10.97 10.37
CA VAL A 120 7.97 -11.67 10.86
C VAL A 120 6.90 -11.58 9.78
N LEU A 121 6.26 -12.72 9.48
CA LEU A 121 5.19 -12.83 8.50
C LEU A 121 3.82 -12.88 9.20
N HIS A 122 2.89 -12.05 8.76
CA HIS A 122 1.46 -12.19 9.07
C HIS A 122 0.65 -12.29 7.78
N VAL A 123 -0.35 -13.17 7.77
CA VAL A 123 -1.25 -13.34 6.62
C VAL A 123 -2.71 -13.17 7.02
N CYS A 124 -3.50 -12.58 6.13
CA CYS A 124 -4.96 -12.63 6.18
C CYS A 124 -5.43 -13.34 4.92
N LEU A 125 -6.05 -14.52 5.07
CA LEU A 125 -6.48 -15.36 3.95
C LEU A 125 -8.01 -15.51 3.95
N PRO A 126 -8.65 -15.73 2.79
CA PRO A 126 -10.11 -15.72 2.69
C PRO A 126 -10.78 -16.85 3.46
N SER A 127 -11.72 -16.51 4.35
CA SER A 127 -12.58 -17.46 5.06
C SER A 127 -13.99 -17.57 4.45
N ASP A 128 -14.36 -16.63 3.57
CA ASP A 128 -15.66 -16.59 2.90
C ASP A 128 -15.90 -17.81 2.00
N LYS A 129 -16.90 -18.63 2.37
CA LYS A 129 -17.25 -19.87 1.68
C LYS A 129 -18.00 -19.66 0.37
N HIS A 130 -18.57 -18.48 0.15
CA HIS A 130 -19.47 -18.19 -0.97
C HIS A 130 -18.82 -17.32 -2.03
N ASN A 131 -18.09 -16.28 -1.61
CA ASN A 131 -17.53 -15.26 -2.51
C ASN A 131 -16.04 -15.48 -2.85
N ALA A 132 -15.30 -16.27 -2.06
CA ALA A 132 -13.87 -16.53 -2.26
C ALA A 132 -13.58 -17.97 -2.73
N ARG A 133 -14.32 -18.44 -3.76
CA ARG A 133 -14.26 -19.86 -4.22
C ARG A 133 -13.35 -20.15 -5.41
N GLY A 134 -12.91 -19.15 -6.18
CA GLY A 134 -12.13 -19.37 -7.40
C GLY A 134 -10.79 -20.06 -7.15
N PHE A 135 -10.32 -20.81 -8.16
CA PHE A 135 -9.03 -21.53 -8.15
C PHE A 135 -8.80 -22.40 -6.90
N GLY A 136 -9.85 -23.04 -6.37
CA GLY A 136 -9.75 -23.83 -5.13
C GLY A 136 -9.49 -22.96 -3.90
N ARG A 137 -10.21 -21.84 -3.78
CA ARG A 137 -10.06 -20.81 -2.73
C ARG A 137 -8.70 -20.08 -2.73
N LYS A 138 -7.93 -20.19 -3.82
CA LYS A 138 -6.71 -19.42 -4.07
C LYS A 138 -7.05 -18.08 -4.72
N MET A 139 -7.77 -17.24 -3.99
CA MET A 139 -8.11 -15.88 -4.41
C MET A 139 -7.71 -14.89 -3.34
N TYR A 140 -7.40 -13.67 -3.76
CA TYR A 140 -7.19 -12.54 -2.84
C TYR A 140 -6.07 -12.81 -1.83
N GLY A 141 -6.29 -12.48 -0.56
CA GLY A 141 -5.33 -12.63 0.52
C GLY A 141 -4.30 -11.50 0.55
N VAL A 142 -3.87 -11.13 1.75
CA VAL A 142 -2.77 -10.20 1.99
C VAL A 142 -1.73 -10.82 2.91
N ALA A 143 -0.47 -10.41 2.73
CA ALA A 143 0.63 -10.75 3.63
C ALA A 143 1.41 -9.49 4.02
N SER A 144 1.64 -9.31 5.31
CA SER A 144 2.48 -8.25 5.85
C SER A 144 3.78 -8.85 6.37
N ILE A 145 4.89 -8.45 5.75
CA ILE A 145 6.25 -8.86 6.10
C ILE A 145 6.87 -7.69 6.88
N ILE A 146 7.06 -7.87 8.18
CA ILE A 146 7.45 -6.80 9.12
C ILE A 146 8.84 -7.10 9.66
N ARG A 147 9.75 -6.13 9.60
CA ARG A 147 11.12 -6.33 10.09
C ARG A 147 11.10 -6.64 11.59
N LYS A 148 11.83 -7.68 11.99
CA LYS A 148 11.66 -8.33 13.30
C LYS A 148 12.01 -7.43 14.48
N ASP A 149 13.08 -6.64 14.36
CA ASP A 149 13.48 -5.62 15.34
C ASP A 149 12.39 -4.55 15.54
N TRP A 150 11.82 -4.09 14.43
CA TRP A 150 10.76 -3.09 14.43
C TRP A 150 9.47 -3.67 15.01
N TYR A 151 9.12 -4.91 14.64
CA TYR A 151 7.98 -5.64 15.18
C TYR A 151 8.05 -5.74 16.70
N GLN A 152 9.17 -6.23 17.24
CA GLN A 152 9.37 -6.40 18.68
C GLN A 152 9.32 -5.09 19.45
N THR A 153 9.78 -4.00 18.83
CA THR A 153 9.85 -2.68 19.45
C THR A 153 8.49 -2.00 19.48
N HIS A 154 7.82 -1.97 18.32
CA HIS A 154 6.69 -1.07 18.08
C HIS A 154 5.34 -1.76 17.93
N VAL A 155 5.27 -3.00 17.43
CA VAL A 155 3.97 -3.64 17.16
C VAL A 155 3.33 -4.12 18.45
N GLU A 156 2.08 -3.74 18.68
CA GLU A 156 1.26 -4.24 19.79
C GLU A 156 0.32 -5.34 19.32
N ARG A 157 -0.27 -5.16 18.14
CA ARG A 157 -1.30 -6.07 17.64
C ARG A 157 -1.30 -6.13 16.12
N VAL A 158 -1.48 -7.33 15.59
CA VAL A 158 -1.79 -7.56 14.17
C VAL A 158 -3.10 -8.31 14.09
N ARG A 159 -4.09 -7.76 13.38
CA ARG A 159 -5.45 -8.32 13.31
C ARG A 159 -6.10 -8.15 11.94
N PRO A 160 -7.01 -9.06 11.53
CA PRO A 160 -7.94 -8.75 10.45
C PRO A 160 -8.99 -7.72 10.90
N VAL A 161 -9.77 -7.23 9.95
CA VAL A 161 -11.01 -6.47 10.23
C VAL A 161 -12.20 -7.44 10.35
N SER A 162 -13.19 -7.09 11.17
CA SER A 162 -14.35 -7.97 11.43
C SER A 162 -15.37 -8.00 10.29
N TRP A 163 -15.37 -6.99 9.43
CA TRP A 163 -16.36 -6.79 8.36
C TRP A 163 -15.91 -7.36 6.99
N ASP A 164 -14.76 -8.02 6.94
CA ASP A 164 -14.24 -8.68 5.73
C ASP A 164 -13.86 -10.15 5.99
N ALA A 165 -14.56 -11.05 5.30
CA ALA A 165 -14.25 -12.48 5.28
C ALA A 165 -13.42 -12.88 4.04
N GLU A 166 -13.11 -11.95 3.15
CA GLU A 166 -12.37 -12.22 1.91
C GLU A 166 -10.85 -12.16 2.06
N GLY A 167 -10.35 -11.86 3.27
CA GLY A 167 -8.92 -11.83 3.57
C GLY A 167 -8.20 -10.63 2.94
N ARG A 168 -8.88 -9.49 2.80
CA ARG A 168 -8.39 -8.32 2.05
C ARG A 168 -7.70 -7.27 2.89
N PHE A 169 -7.83 -7.33 4.21
CA PHE A 169 -7.39 -6.29 5.13
C PHE A 169 -6.68 -6.89 6.33
N LEU A 170 -5.47 -6.42 6.59
CA LEU A 170 -4.73 -6.70 7.80
C LEU A 170 -4.28 -5.38 8.43
N VAL A 171 -4.57 -5.19 9.71
CA VAL A 171 -4.24 -3.99 10.49
C VAL A 171 -3.10 -4.30 11.43
N ILE A 172 -2.08 -3.45 11.43
CA ILE A 172 -0.94 -3.48 12.34
C ILE A 172 -1.06 -2.25 13.23
N GLU A 173 -1.32 -2.46 14.50
CA GLU A 173 -1.40 -1.42 15.52
C GLU A 173 -0.10 -1.37 16.31
N THR A 174 0.38 -0.16 16.56
CA THR A 174 1.68 0.08 17.17
C THR A 174 1.54 0.87 18.46
N LYS A 175 2.56 0.77 19.31
CA LYS A 175 2.88 1.79 20.31
C LYS A 175 3.11 3.14 19.63
N ALA A 176 3.15 4.21 20.40
CA ALA A 176 3.49 5.52 19.86
C ALA A 176 4.82 5.52 19.10
N ILE A 177 4.81 6.04 17.88
CA ILE A 177 5.98 6.31 17.06
C ILE A 177 5.95 7.80 16.73
N GLY A 178 6.84 8.56 17.38
CA GLY A 178 6.71 10.02 17.40
C GLY A 178 5.45 10.45 18.17
N PRO A 179 4.55 11.26 17.57
CA PRO A 179 3.49 11.94 18.30
C PRO A 179 2.33 11.05 18.74
N LYS A 180 2.13 9.87 18.15
CA LYS A 180 0.97 9.01 18.42
C LYS A 180 1.17 7.55 18.00
N PRO A 181 0.38 6.59 18.53
CA PRO A 181 0.33 5.23 17.99
C PRO A 181 -0.18 5.22 16.55
N LEU A 182 0.19 4.20 15.77
CA LEU A 182 -0.20 4.07 14.37
C LEU A 182 -1.09 2.84 14.15
N ALA A 183 -2.07 2.99 13.27
CA ALA A 183 -2.84 1.88 12.72
C ALA A 183 -2.54 1.79 11.22
N ILE A 184 -1.79 0.76 10.83
CA ILE A 184 -1.22 0.61 9.49
C ILE A 184 -1.92 -0.56 8.80
N PHE A 185 -2.63 -0.27 7.72
CA PHE A 185 -3.40 -1.26 6.96
C PHE A 185 -2.63 -1.73 5.73
N ASN A 186 -2.57 -3.05 5.55
CA ASN A 186 -2.29 -3.69 4.28
C ASN A 186 -3.63 -4.03 3.59
N ILE A 187 -3.84 -3.46 2.41
CA ILE A 187 -5.16 -3.44 1.74
C ILE A 187 -5.11 -4.04 0.35
N TYR A 188 -6.02 -4.98 0.09
CA TYR A 188 -6.42 -5.39 -1.25
C TYR A 188 -7.92 -5.12 -1.47
N ALA A 189 -8.25 -3.88 -1.85
CA ALA A 189 -9.62 -3.45 -2.01
C ALA A 189 -10.34 -4.21 -3.14
N VAL A 190 -11.68 -4.20 -3.09
CA VAL A 190 -12.51 -4.92 -4.05
C VAL A 190 -12.40 -4.26 -5.43
N ASN A 191 -12.08 -5.02 -6.49
CA ASN A 191 -12.04 -4.50 -7.86
C ASN A 191 -13.42 -3.97 -8.33
N GLY A 192 -14.48 -4.74 -8.04
CA GLY A 192 -15.86 -4.46 -8.44
C GLY A 192 -16.18 -5.05 -9.82
N THR A 193 -17.26 -5.80 -9.92
CA THR A 193 -17.77 -6.46 -11.14
C THR A 193 -19.28 -6.68 -11.01
N GLU A 194 -19.95 -7.02 -12.12
CA GLU A 194 -21.37 -7.43 -12.12
C GLU A 194 -21.65 -8.80 -11.49
N LEU A 195 -20.62 -9.56 -11.10
CA LEU A 195 -20.81 -10.85 -10.44
C LEU A 195 -21.66 -10.71 -9.16
N PRO A 196 -22.60 -11.64 -8.89
CA PRO A 196 -23.37 -11.62 -7.66
C PRO A 196 -22.48 -11.69 -6.41
N TYR A 197 -22.86 -10.93 -5.38
CA TYR A 197 -22.31 -11.01 -4.04
C TYR A 197 -23.30 -11.67 -3.10
N LYS A 198 -22.81 -12.61 -2.30
CA LYS A 198 -23.63 -13.44 -1.41
C LYS A 198 -23.37 -13.12 0.05
N ASN A 199 -24.41 -13.18 0.88
CA ASN A 199 -24.29 -13.09 2.33
C ASN A 199 -23.78 -14.41 2.95
N VAL A 200 -23.73 -14.47 4.29
CA VAL A 200 -23.25 -15.65 5.03
C VAL A 200 -24.10 -16.90 4.81
N ASP A 201 -25.40 -16.73 4.52
CA ASP A 201 -26.33 -17.82 4.23
C ASP A 201 -26.26 -18.26 2.75
N GLY A 202 -25.48 -17.56 1.93
CA GLY A 202 -25.31 -17.82 0.50
C GLY A 202 -26.37 -17.16 -0.39
N ALA A 203 -27.28 -16.37 0.18
CA ALA A 203 -28.26 -15.59 -0.56
C ALA A 203 -27.60 -14.40 -1.27
N VAL A 204 -28.02 -14.12 -2.51
CA VAL A 204 -27.52 -12.97 -3.27
C VAL A 204 -28.11 -11.69 -2.68
N VAL A 205 -27.24 -10.74 -2.31
CA VAL A 205 -27.62 -9.46 -1.68
C VAL A 205 -27.16 -8.24 -2.48
N GLY A 206 -26.59 -8.46 -3.66
CA GLY A 206 -26.10 -7.41 -4.56
C GLY A 206 -25.04 -7.95 -5.50
N THR A 207 -24.20 -7.05 -5.99
CA THR A 207 -23.07 -7.33 -6.87
C THR A 207 -21.73 -7.07 -6.19
N ARG A 208 -20.62 -7.41 -6.85
CA ARG A 208 -19.28 -7.02 -6.38
C ARG A 208 -19.07 -5.50 -6.42
N HIS A 209 -19.82 -4.77 -7.25
CA HIS A 209 -19.83 -3.32 -7.24
C HIS A 209 -20.43 -2.77 -5.94
N ASP A 210 -21.57 -3.30 -5.50
CA ASP A 210 -22.19 -2.94 -4.22
C ASP A 210 -21.27 -3.29 -3.04
N ARG A 211 -20.62 -4.47 -3.09
CA ARG A 211 -19.63 -4.86 -2.08
C ARG A 211 -18.46 -3.89 -2.00
N LYS A 212 -18.00 -3.33 -3.13
CA LYS A 212 -16.90 -2.35 -3.14
C LYS A 212 -17.28 -1.08 -2.40
N LEU A 213 -18.45 -0.51 -2.68
CA LEU A 213 -18.96 0.69 -1.99
C LEU A 213 -19.18 0.41 -0.49
N HIS A 214 -19.74 -0.76 -0.15
CA HIS A 214 -19.93 -1.16 1.24
C HIS A 214 -18.59 -1.25 1.99
N VAL A 215 -17.57 -1.86 1.38
CA VAL A 215 -16.23 -1.96 1.95
C VAL A 215 -15.58 -0.59 2.13
N GLN A 216 -15.72 0.33 1.18
CA GLN A 216 -15.23 1.70 1.33
C GLN A 216 -15.88 2.41 2.53
N SER A 217 -17.19 2.24 2.72
CA SER A 217 -17.90 2.77 3.89
C SER A 217 -17.42 2.16 5.21
N ARG A 218 -17.18 0.84 5.25
CA ARG A 218 -16.68 0.16 6.45
C ARG A 218 -15.24 0.55 6.78
N LEU A 219 -14.39 0.65 5.77
CA LEU A 219 -13.01 1.10 5.92
C LEU A 219 -12.95 2.54 6.46
N GLN A 220 -13.78 3.44 5.92
CA GLN A 220 -13.87 4.81 6.42
C GLN A 220 -14.29 4.85 7.90
N ALA A 221 -15.32 4.08 8.27
CA ALA A 221 -15.79 4.02 9.66
C ALA A 221 -14.72 3.48 10.62
N GLU A 222 -14.00 2.43 10.22
CA GLU A 222 -12.86 1.90 10.99
C GLU A 222 -11.75 2.95 11.17
N CYS A 223 -11.42 3.70 10.11
CA CYS A 223 -10.43 4.78 10.20
C CYS A 223 -10.88 5.86 11.17
N ARG A 224 -12.15 6.28 11.13
CA ARG A 224 -12.71 7.27 12.07
C ARG A 224 -12.62 6.78 13.52
N ALA A 225 -12.98 5.53 13.77
CA ALA A 225 -12.89 4.95 15.11
C ALA A 225 -11.45 4.96 15.61
N LEU A 226 -10.49 4.53 14.78
CA LEU A 226 -9.08 4.53 15.13
C LEU A 226 -8.52 5.95 15.36
N GLU A 227 -8.88 6.93 14.52
CA GLU A 227 -8.47 8.33 14.74
C GLU A 227 -9.07 8.90 16.03
N ALA A 228 -10.33 8.56 16.36
CA ALA A 228 -10.97 8.95 17.61
C ALA A 228 -10.29 8.31 18.83
N ASP A 229 -9.76 7.09 18.68
CA ASP A 229 -8.95 6.39 19.68
C ASP A 229 -7.50 6.91 19.74
N GLY A 230 -7.16 7.96 18.99
CA GLY A 230 -5.88 8.65 19.03
C GLY A 230 -4.83 8.12 18.06
N PHE A 231 -5.15 7.13 17.22
CA PHE A 231 -4.22 6.59 16.24
C PHE A 231 -3.99 7.52 15.06
N GLY A 232 -2.76 7.52 14.54
CA GLY A 232 -2.47 7.95 13.18
C GLY A 232 -2.75 6.80 12.22
N VAL A 233 -3.64 6.99 11.25
CA VAL A 233 -4.01 5.93 10.29
C VAL A 233 -3.16 6.00 9.02
N ILE A 234 -2.66 4.85 8.56
CA ILE A 234 -1.96 4.67 7.28
C ILE A 234 -2.66 3.54 6.52
N LEU A 235 -3.10 3.78 5.29
CA LEU A 235 -3.70 2.79 4.41
C LEU A 235 -2.78 2.56 3.22
N ALA A 236 -2.28 1.33 3.04
CA ALA A 236 -1.30 1.01 2.01
C ALA A 236 -1.70 -0.26 1.23
N GLY A 237 -1.67 -0.18 -0.10
CA GLY A 237 -1.98 -1.31 -0.98
C GLY A 237 -2.82 -0.94 -2.19
N ASP A 238 -3.35 -1.98 -2.83
CA ASP A 238 -4.18 -1.88 -4.02
C ASP A 238 -5.60 -1.42 -3.64
N MET A 239 -5.91 -0.16 -3.93
CA MET A 239 -7.23 0.43 -3.69
C MET A 239 -8.20 0.14 -4.83
N ASN A 240 -7.73 -0.42 -5.96
CA ASN A 240 -8.50 -0.68 -7.17
C ASN A 240 -9.23 0.57 -7.70
N ILE A 241 -8.65 1.76 -7.51
CA ILE A 241 -9.23 3.05 -7.89
C ILE A 241 -8.12 3.97 -8.38
N ALA A 242 -8.22 4.45 -9.61
CA ALA A 242 -7.45 5.61 -10.08
C ALA A 242 -8.25 6.88 -9.78
N ARG A 243 -7.62 7.86 -9.12
CA ARG A 243 -8.30 9.04 -8.56
C ARG A 243 -8.53 10.16 -9.58
N THR A 244 -7.53 10.48 -10.38
CA THR A 244 -7.53 11.67 -11.26
C THR A 244 -7.06 11.33 -12.67
N ALA A 245 -7.17 12.27 -13.61
CA ALA A 245 -6.68 12.10 -14.97
C ALA A 245 -5.16 11.81 -15.05
N LEU A 246 -4.39 12.20 -14.03
CA LEU A 246 -2.96 11.90 -13.92
C LEU A 246 -2.69 10.43 -13.54
N ASP A 247 -3.70 9.73 -13.05
CA ASP A 247 -3.63 8.35 -12.54
C ASP A 247 -4.05 7.32 -13.59
N GLY A 248 -4.25 7.71 -14.84
CA GLY A 248 -4.57 6.81 -15.95
C GLY A 248 -3.88 7.18 -17.26
N HIS A 249 -3.52 6.16 -18.04
CA HIS A 249 -2.94 6.28 -19.37
C HIS A 249 -3.51 5.22 -20.33
N PRO A 250 -3.84 5.58 -21.59
CA PRO A 250 -3.82 6.94 -22.15
C PRO A 250 -4.85 7.87 -21.50
N ASN A 251 -5.92 7.30 -20.92
CA ASN A 251 -6.98 8.03 -20.25
C ASN A 251 -7.34 7.36 -18.93
N LEU A 252 -7.96 8.13 -18.04
CA LEU A 252 -8.58 7.59 -16.83
C LEU A 252 -9.76 6.68 -17.20
N ARG A 253 -9.86 5.50 -16.57
CA ARG A 253 -10.97 4.57 -16.82
C ARG A 253 -12.30 5.16 -16.39
N VAL A 254 -13.25 5.21 -17.32
CA VAL A 254 -14.64 5.67 -17.08
C VAL A 254 -15.68 4.63 -17.48
N PHE A 255 -15.27 3.53 -18.12
CA PHE A 255 -16.12 2.42 -18.51
C PHE A 255 -15.65 1.11 -17.86
N PRO A 256 -16.55 0.32 -17.25
CA PRO A 256 -17.97 0.63 -17.02
C PRO A 256 -18.15 1.87 -16.13
N HIS A 257 -19.33 2.51 -16.22
CA HIS A 257 -19.66 3.74 -15.48
C HIS A 257 -19.37 3.61 -13.97
N GLN A 258 -19.46 2.39 -13.45
CA GLN A 258 -19.16 2.07 -12.08
C GLN A 258 -17.74 2.45 -11.63
N HIS A 259 -16.74 2.57 -12.53
CA HIS A 259 -15.45 3.15 -12.16
C HIS A 259 -15.58 4.61 -11.70
N CYS A 260 -16.45 5.40 -12.32
CA CYS A 260 -16.73 6.78 -11.92
C CYS A 260 -17.44 6.82 -10.56
N VAL A 261 -18.45 5.97 -10.36
CA VAL A 261 -19.21 5.88 -9.10
C VAL A 261 -18.29 5.49 -7.93
N ASN A 262 -17.48 4.44 -8.11
CA ASN A 262 -16.56 3.98 -7.07
C ASN A 262 -15.49 5.01 -6.73
N ARG A 263 -15.01 5.76 -7.73
CA ARG A 263 -14.05 6.85 -7.52
C ARG A 263 -14.69 8.00 -6.77
N ALA A 264 -15.90 8.41 -7.15
CA ALA A 264 -16.61 9.50 -6.48
C ALA A 264 -16.88 9.18 -5.00
N ASP A 265 -17.32 7.95 -4.69
CA ASP A 265 -17.48 7.48 -3.29
C ASP A 265 -16.14 7.51 -2.53
N PHE A 266 -15.06 7.03 -3.16
CA PHE A 266 -13.73 7.04 -2.54
C PHE A 266 -13.20 8.45 -2.27
N GLU A 267 -13.31 9.37 -3.23
CA GLU A 267 -12.94 10.78 -3.02
C GLU A 267 -13.76 11.42 -1.90
N ALA A 268 -15.08 11.21 -1.89
CA ALA A 268 -15.97 11.76 -0.87
C ALA A 268 -15.64 11.23 0.54
N ARG A 269 -15.26 9.94 0.66
CA ARG A 269 -14.98 9.33 1.96
C ARG A 269 -13.60 9.65 2.49
N PHE A 270 -12.58 9.58 1.64
CA PHE A 270 -11.19 9.60 2.09
C PHE A 270 -10.51 10.95 1.90
N PHE A 271 -10.91 11.76 0.90
CA PHE A 271 -10.19 13.00 0.55
C PHE A 271 -11.00 14.28 0.75
N ALA A 272 -12.33 14.21 0.69
CA ALA A 272 -13.15 15.36 1.05
C ALA A 272 -12.88 15.79 2.50
N ASN A 273 -13.07 17.07 2.78
CA ASN A 273 -12.97 17.59 4.14
C ASN A 273 -14.04 16.95 5.03
N ALA A 274 -13.72 16.81 6.32
CA ALA A 274 -14.75 16.53 7.32
C ALA A 274 -15.78 17.67 7.26
N ALA A 275 -17.06 17.34 7.25
CA ALA A 275 -18.07 18.38 7.42
C ALA A 275 -17.93 18.90 8.86
N ILE A 276 -17.94 20.21 9.02
CA ILE A 276 -18.16 20.80 10.35
C ILE A 276 -19.58 20.37 10.74
N PRO A 277 -19.81 19.78 11.93
CA PRO A 277 -21.16 19.59 12.40
C PRO A 277 -21.83 20.96 12.41
N GLU A 278 -22.77 21.21 11.51
CA GLU A 278 -23.68 22.32 11.69
C GLU A 278 -24.41 22.04 13.00
N ALA A 279 -24.25 22.94 13.98
CA ALA A 279 -25.06 22.96 15.16
C ALA A 279 -26.50 23.22 14.70
N THR A 280 -27.24 22.15 14.41
CA THR A 280 -28.68 22.26 14.28
C THR A 280 -29.20 22.42 15.70
N ASP A 281 -29.90 23.52 15.97
CA ASP A 281 -30.71 23.74 17.16
C ASP A 281 -31.89 22.76 17.19
N ALA A 282 -31.60 21.46 17.19
CA ALA A 282 -32.57 20.38 17.23
C ALA A 282 -32.90 20.08 18.68
N VAL A 283 -33.98 20.72 19.12
CA VAL A 283 -34.80 20.48 20.29
C VAL A 283 -34.68 19.05 20.86
N VAL A 284 -34.37 19.02 22.15
CA VAL A 284 -34.33 17.84 23.03
C VAL A 284 -35.60 17.01 22.89
N SER A 285 -35.48 15.78 22.37
CA SER A 285 -36.47 14.72 22.62
C SER A 285 -35.80 13.62 23.44
N SER A 286 -36.31 13.48 24.66
CA SER A 286 -35.85 12.56 25.68
C SER A 286 -36.24 11.11 25.36
N THR A 287 -35.27 10.31 24.93
CA THR A 287 -35.26 8.86 25.20
C THR A 287 -33.82 8.39 25.27
N ALA A 288 -33.49 7.65 26.32
CA ALA A 288 -32.16 7.15 26.63
C ALA A 288 -31.59 6.26 25.51
N GLY A 289 -30.52 6.76 24.89
CA GLY A 289 -29.66 6.07 23.93
C GLY A 289 -28.64 7.11 23.49
N GLN A 290 -27.35 6.86 23.72
CA GLN A 290 -26.30 7.85 23.51
C GLN A 290 -26.42 8.51 22.12
N PRO A 291 -26.31 9.85 22.02
CA PRO A 291 -26.24 10.50 20.72
C PRO A 291 -24.89 10.15 20.10
N SER A 292 -24.88 9.18 19.18
CA SER A 292 -23.76 9.04 18.26
C SER A 292 -23.79 10.26 17.36
N VAL A 293 -22.94 11.25 17.62
CA VAL A 293 -22.66 12.32 16.67
C VAL A 293 -22.12 11.63 15.42
N GLN A 294 -22.98 11.46 14.43
CA GLN A 294 -22.59 10.86 13.17
C GLN A 294 -21.78 11.93 12.44
N VAL A 295 -20.45 11.91 12.63
CA VAL A 295 -19.56 12.84 11.93
C VAL A 295 -19.76 12.64 10.43
N THR A 296 -20.41 13.61 9.80
CA THR A 296 -20.66 13.64 8.36
C THR A 296 -19.39 14.15 7.64
N GLY A 297 -19.17 13.70 6.40
CA GLY A 297 -18.05 14.16 5.55
C GLY A 297 -16.92 13.16 5.34
N GLY A 298 -15.80 13.63 4.78
CA GLY A 298 -14.62 12.81 4.46
C GLY A 298 -13.57 12.81 5.57
N LEU A 299 -12.48 12.05 5.37
CA LEU A 299 -11.36 11.92 6.30
C LEU A 299 -10.22 12.93 6.05
N ALA A 300 -10.27 13.70 4.95
CA ALA A 300 -9.20 14.61 4.54
C ALA A 300 -7.80 13.96 4.52
N MET A 301 -7.71 12.70 4.12
CA MET A 301 -6.46 11.94 4.06
C MET A 301 -5.52 12.51 2.99
N VAL A 302 -4.23 12.25 3.18
CA VAL A 302 -3.15 12.69 2.32
C VAL A 302 -2.63 11.51 1.51
N ASP A 303 -2.72 11.60 0.19
CA ASP A 303 -2.05 10.69 -0.75
C ASP A 303 -0.56 11.04 -0.80
N THR A 304 0.30 10.17 -0.26
CA THR A 304 1.72 10.49 -0.04
C THR A 304 2.46 10.74 -1.35
N TYR A 305 2.15 9.98 -2.40
CA TYR A 305 2.74 10.19 -3.72
C TYR A 305 2.30 11.53 -4.30
N ARG A 306 1.00 11.85 -4.29
CA ARG A 306 0.51 13.12 -4.82
C ARG A 306 0.94 14.33 -4.00
N LYS A 307 1.20 14.16 -2.70
CA LYS A 307 1.78 15.23 -1.87
C LYS A 307 3.17 15.64 -2.36
N LEU A 308 4.04 14.67 -2.65
CA LEU A 308 5.43 14.95 -3.08
C LEU A 308 5.58 15.13 -4.59
N HIS A 309 4.66 14.55 -5.37
CA HIS A 309 4.65 14.53 -6.82
C HIS A 309 3.29 14.98 -7.38
N PRO A 310 2.88 16.24 -7.16
CA PRO A 310 1.51 16.71 -7.43
C PRO A 310 1.11 16.61 -8.90
N THR A 311 2.06 16.78 -9.82
CA THR A 311 1.81 16.81 -11.27
C THR A 311 2.48 15.67 -12.03
N THR A 312 3.37 14.91 -11.38
CA THR A 312 4.13 13.83 -12.03
C THR A 312 3.23 12.65 -12.32
N ARG A 313 3.19 12.17 -13.57
CA ARG A 313 2.54 10.89 -13.88
C ARG A 313 3.37 9.74 -13.32
N GLY A 314 2.70 8.74 -12.78
CA GLY A 314 3.31 7.50 -12.33
C GLY A 314 2.21 6.47 -12.14
N TYR A 315 2.45 5.23 -12.53
CA TYR A 315 1.41 4.19 -12.54
C TYR A 315 1.89 2.92 -11.87
N THR A 316 0.95 2.21 -11.26
CA THR A 316 1.24 1.01 -10.47
C THR A 316 0.71 -0.25 -11.13
N TYR A 317 -0.29 -0.16 -12.00
CA TYR A 317 -0.87 -1.29 -12.74
C TYR A 317 -0.59 -1.22 -14.24
N TYR A 318 -0.15 -2.34 -14.80
CA TYR A 318 0.22 -2.56 -16.20
C TYR A 318 -0.43 -3.86 -16.71
N PRO A 319 -1.52 -3.78 -17.50
CA PRO A 319 -2.25 -4.94 -17.98
C PRO A 319 -1.32 -5.91 -18.72
N ARG A 320 -1.49 -7.21 -18.44
CA ARG A 320 -0.79 -8.25 -19.21
C ARG A 320 -1.27 -8.27 -20.65
N GLY A 321 -0.37 -8.60 -21.57
CA GLY A 321 -0.69 -8.73 -23.00
C GLY A 321 -0.71 -7.41 -23.78
N ARG A 322 -0.38 -6.28 -23.14
CA ARG A 322 -0.10 -5.00 -23.82
C ARG A 322 1.37 -4.65 -23.73
N ILE A 323 1.81 -3.73 -24.59
CA ILE A 323 3.16 -3.18 -24.47
C ILE A 323 3.24 -2.44 -23.13
N PHE A 324 4.33 -2.66 -22.38
CA PHE A 324 4.52 -2.02 -21.09
C PHE A 324 4.50 -0.48 -21.26
N GLY A 325 3.62 0.20 -20.52
CA GLY A 325 3.43 1.65 -20.62
C GLY A 325 2.32 2.09 -21.58
N GLU A 326 1.78 1.20 -22.42
CA GLU A 326 0.75 1.57 -23.42
C GLU A 326 -0.63 1.83 -22.79
N SER A 327 -0.93 1.15 -21.68
CA SER A 327 -2.14 1.39 -20.89
C SER A 327 -1.82 1.11 -19.43
N CYS A 328 -2.11 2.07 -18.55
CA CYS A 328 -1.66 2.01 -17.16
C CYS A 328 -2.62 2.75 -16.24
N ASP A 329 -2.67 2.34 -14.98
CA ASP A 329 -3.39 3.05 -13.94
C ASP A 329 -2.59 3.11 -12.64
N ARG A 330 -2.75 4.17 -11.86
CA ARG A 330 -2.27 4.23 -10.47
C ARG A 330 -3.42 3.86 -9.55
N VAL A 331 -3.48 2.58 -9.18
CA VAL A 331 -4.52 2.01 -8.31
C VAL A 331 -4.01 1.60 -6.95
N ASP A 332 -2.68 1.46 -6.81
CA ASP A 332 -2.02 1.22 -5.54
C ASP A 332 -1.65 2.57 -4.92
N MET A 333 -1.95 2.72 -3.63
CA MET A 333 -1.77 3.99 -2.91
C MET A 333 -1.28 3.74 -1.49
N ILE A 334 -0.51 4.70 -0.98
CA ILE A 334 -0.27 4.88 0.45
C ILE A 334 -0.92 6.21 0.81
N ILE A 335 -2.01 6.17 1.57
CA ILE A 335 -2.75 7.35 2.01
C ILE A 335 -2.74 7.38 3.54
N VAL A 336 -2.61 8.57 4.11
CA VAL A 336 -2.44 8.74 5.55
C VAL A 336 -3.41 9.75 6.14
N SER A 337 -3.75 9.59 7.40
CA SER A 337 -4.49 10.59 8.18
C SER A 337 -3.84 11.97 8.03
N LYS A 338 -4.66 13.03 8.05
CA LYS A 338 -4.18 14.41 7.85
C LYS A 338 -3.02 14.77 8.79
N SER A 339 -3.09 14.34 10.05
CA SER A 339 -2.05 14.60 11.06
C SER A 339 -0.70 13.95 10.74
N LEU A 340 -0.68 12.89 9.93
CA LEU A 340 0.57 12.24 9.53
C LEU A 340 1.21 12.86 8.30
N GLY A 341 0.50 13.75 7.60
CA GLY A 341 0.98 14.34 6.36
C GLY A 341 2.33 15.02 6.51
N ALA A 342 2.57 15.75 7.60
CA ALA A 342 3.82 16.47 7.85
C ALA A 342 5.06 15.56 7.97
N TYR A 343 4.88 14.30 8.35
CA TYR A 343 5.97 13.35 8.56
C TYR A 343 6.37 12.58 7.30
N VAL A 344 5.64 12.74 6.19
CA VAL A 344 5.98 12.11 4.90
C VAL A 344 7.29 12.72 4.39
N SER A 345 8.39 11.97 4.47
CA SER A 345 9.72 12.41 4.03
C SER A 345 10.07 11.94 2.63
N GLU A 346 9.58 10.76 2.22
CA GLU A 346 9.78 10.22 0.87
C GLU A 346 8.53 9.45 0.42
N ALA A 347 8.28 9.44 -0.89
CA ALA A 347 7.26 8.60 -1.53
C ALA A 347 7.62 8.42 -3.01
N GLY A 348 7.33 7.25 -3.55
CA GLY A 348 7.66 6.94 -4.94
C GLY A 348 7.02 5.66 -5.45
N ILE A 349 7.16 5.44 -6.76
CA ILE A 349 6.70 4.24 -7.47
C ILE A 349 7.91 3.63 -8.17
N LEU A 350 8.10 2.33 -8.03
CA LEU A 350 9.20 1.58 -8.64
C LEU A 350 8.84 1.16 -10.07
N GLU A 351 8.63 2.14 -10.94
CA GLU A 351 8.05 1.99 -12.28
C GLU A 351 9.03 1.39 -13.30
N THR A 352 9.44 0.14 -13.10
CA THR A 352 10.30 -0.60 -14.05
C THR A 352 9.80 -2.02 -14.26
N ALA A 353 10.08 -2.58 -15.45
CA ALA A 353 9.77 -3.98 -15.73
C ALA A 353 10.45 -4.96 -14.76
N ALA A 354 11.65 -4.63 -14.30
CA ALA A 354 12.40 -5.43 -13.32
C ALA A 354 11.70 -5.47 -11.96
N GLU A 355 11.23 -4.31 -11.47
CA GLU A 355 10.53 -4.22 -10.17
C GLU A 355 9.09 -4.75 -10.24
N ARG A 356 8.43 -4.66 -11.40
CA ARG A 356 7.16 -5.34 -11.66
C ARG A 356 7.31 -6.86 -11.48
N GLY A 357 8.40 -7.40 -12.00
CA GLY A 357 8.67 -8.83 -12.04
C GLY A 357 7.50 -9.60 -12.69
N PRO A 358 7.01 -10.70 -12.08
CA PRO A 358 5.95 -11.53 -12.63
C PRO A 358 4.54 -10.95 -12.47
N SER A 359 4.38 -9.88 -11.68
CA SER A 359 3.08 -9.24 -11.46
C SER A 359 2.66 -8.39 -12.67
N ASP A 360 1.41 -7.95 -12.69
CA ASP A 360 0.94 -6.79 -13.47
C ASP A 360 1.08 -5.48 -12.69
N HIS A 361 1.46 -5.51 -11.42
CA HIS A 361 1.72 -4.30 -10.64
C HIS A 361 3.21 -4.08 -10.35
N VAL A 362 3.61 -2.81 -10.26
CA VAL A 362 4.90 -2.41 -9.68
C VAL A 362 4.72 -1.99 -8.22
N PRO A 363 5.75 -2.16 -7.36
CA PRO A 363 5.71 -1.67 -6.00
C PRO A 363 5.66 -0.14 -5.92
N LEU A 364 5.01 0.38 -4.88
CA LEU A 364 5.14 1.76 -4.42
C LEU A 364 5.64 1.80 -2.97
N PHE A 365 6.15 2.96 -2.55
CA PHE A 365 6.67 3.13 -1.20
C PHE A 365 6.41 4.51 -0.63
N ALA A 366 6.45 4.58 0.70
CA ALA A 366 6.49 5.82 1.46
C ALA A 366 7.42 5.66 2.68
N ARG A 367 8.07 6.76 3.05
CA ARG A 367 8.89 6.88 4.25
C ARG A 367 8.34 8.01 5.11
N PHE A 368 8.35 7.76 6.42
CA PHE A 368 7.96 8.70 7.44
C PHE A 368 9.13 8.93 8.38
N ASP A 369 9.39 10.20 8.69
CA ASP A 369 10.39 10.60 9.67
C ASP A 369 9.72 11.31 10.85
N PHE A 370 9.69 10.61 11.98
CA PHE A 370 9.11 11.10 13.22
C PHE A 370 10.13 11.72 14.18
N SER A 371 11.40 11.89 13.76
CA SER A 371 12.46 12.44 14.62
C SER A 371 12.26 13.92 14.97
N GLY A 372 11.55 14.68 14.12
CA GLY A 372 11.42 16.14 14.23
C GLY A 372 10.25 16.65 15.08
N SER A 373 9.51 15.81 15.81
CA SER A 373 8.30 16.25 16.55
C SER A 373 8.60 16.82 17.95
N GLY A 374 9.44 17.84 18.01
CA GLY A 374 9.39 18.86 19.06
C GLY A 374 8.87 20.15 18.42
N THR A 375 7.86 20.78 19.03
CA THR A 375 7.17 22.02 18.62
C THR A 375 6.15 21.88 17.47
N GLU A 376 4.95 21.38 17.79
CA GLU A 376 3.77 22.10 17.31
C GLU A 376 3.76 23.47 18.02
N GLY A 377 3.64 24.53 17.24
CA GLY A 377 3.75 25.91 17.70
C GLY A 377 2.65 26.26 18.71
N ASP A 378 3.07 26.42 19.96
CA ASP A 378 2.40 27.31 20.89
C ASP A 378 2.64 28.73 20.39
N VAL A 379 1.75 29.24 19.55
CA VAL A 379 1.62 30.68 19.32
C VAL A 379 0.89 31.24 20.54
N THR A 380 1.58 31.26 21.67
CA THR A 380 1.23 32.15 22.76
C THR A 380 1.53 33.56 22.25
N ALA A 381 0.45 34.33 22.08
CA ALA A 381 0.51 35.74 21.80
C ALA A 381 1.38 36.43 22.86
N SER A 382 2.59 36.83 22.46
CA SER A 382 3.32 37.87 23.17
C SER A 382 2.55 39.17 22.95
N ARG A 383 1.69 39.50 23.92
CA ARG A 383 1.25 40.88 24.13
C ARG A 383 2.51 41.71 24.37
N ASN A 384 2.81 42.58 23.41
CA ASN A 384 3.65 43.75 23.64
C ASN A 384 2.83 44.70 24.52
N ASP A 385 3.16 44.76 25.81
CA ASP A 385 2.94 45.96 26.61
C ASP A 385 4.26 46.71 26.66
N SER A 386 4.35 47.75 25.83
CA SER A 386 5.30 48.87 25.96
C SER A 386 4.70 50.06 25.23
N ASP A 387 3.81 50.77 25.92
CA ASP A 387 3.74 52.24 26.08
C ASP A 387 2.33 52.70 26.47
#